data_AF-A0A9P7CCQ8-F1
#
_entry.id   AF-A0A9P7CCQ8-F1
#
_cell.length_a   1.000
_cell.length_b   1.000
_cell.length_c   1.000
_cell.angle_alpha   90.00
_cell.angle_beta   90.00
_cell.angle_gamma   90.00
#
_symmetry.space_group_name_H-M   'P 1'
#
loop_
_entity.id
_entity.type
_entity.pdbx_description
1 polymer ?
#
loop_
_entity_poly.entity_id
_entity_poly.type
_entity_poly.pdbx_seq_one_letter_code
_entity_poly.pdbx_strand_id
1 'polypeptide(L)'
;MHGESALVDITSENIQNELRKIEELLRPYDPVDIMNFGEDVTDLFFKYRNRIVDIINNSKHGIFLENRVIEIIGHFHMLFLVPGQSSDIQKSIFSEVLLNELHNNQVRYFMMKTLKPAGDIYLKLSNIVYDIEEENISIMKGVLMLTQLADTASYYEQRLLIGLARLIEELPKTRVKNNQIGEIELWSSYFHPLLSRILSDNERSVMLRWPDKAALEQSQGRPDAIISEVTGNGFGISFGFGECKTSDGCTNASLCKDIIKLAQLSQRSININSVKSVLCFQIYGFEIVFYIANLSNEGVYTFSQLAMVEFPRSVEELPKFVNMKTISQLLRVSQCFWNHCYTQEQCPNLKSKMVQEVDYSALDSFICNKYSVARPCPIKFASL
;
A
#
# COMPACT_ATOMS: atom_id res chain seq x y z
N MET A 1 24.61 12.17 -69.10
CA MET A 1 24.83 11.48 -67.80
C MET A 1 23.55 11.63 -67.01
N HIS A 2 22.76 10.56 -66.95
CA HIS A 2 21.51 10.52 -66.21
C HIS A 2 21.79 10.45 -64.71
N GLY A 3 21.09 11.28 -63.94
CA GLY A 3 21.03 11.18 -62.48
C GLY A 3 20.07 10.07 -62.08
N GLU A 4 20.52 9.18 -61.21
CA GLU A 4 19.68 8.19 -60.53
C GLU A 4 18.80 8.90 -59.49
N SER A 5 17.51 8.99 -59.76
CA SER A 5 16.52 9.25 -58.72
C SER A 5 16.32 7.95 -57.93
N ALA A 6 16.67 7.95 -56.65
CA ALA A 6 16.29 6.88 -55.74
C ALA A 6 14.75 6.77 -55.73
N LEU A 7 14.24 5.73 -56.40
CA LEU A 7 12.85 5.34 -56.34
C LEU A 7 12.58 4.89 -54.90
N VAL A 8 11.80 5.68 -54.18
CA VAL A 8 11.22 5.27 -52.91
C VAL A 8 10.35 4.05 -53.21
N ASP A 9 10.66 2.93 -52.56
CA ASP A 9 9.95 1.66 -52.75
C ASP A 9 8.60 1.72 -52.02
N ILE A 10 7.58 2.21 -52.74
CA ILE A 10 6.19 2.32 -52.29
C ILE A 10 5.50 0.96 -52.45
N THR A 11 6.09 -0.09 -51.87
CA THR A 11 5.40 -1.37 -51.74
C THR A 11 4.32 -1.25 -50.67
N SER A 12 3.19 -1.94 -50.87
CA SER A 12 2.11 -2.01 -49.89
C SER A 12 2.60 -2.50 -48.53
N GLU A 13 3.69 -3.26 -48.48
CA GLU A 13 4.29 -3.79 -47.27
C GLU A 13 5.08 -2.73 -46.49
N ASN A 14 5.84 -1.86 -47.18
CA ASN A 14 6.50 -0.71 -46.55
C ASN A 14 5.49 0.30 -46.03
N ILE A 15 4.43 0.58 -46.80
CA ILE A 15 3.34 1.45 -46.32
C ILE A 15 2.64 0.82 -45.12
N GLN A 16 2.35 -0.49 -45.14
CA GLN A 16 1.72 -1.16 -44.00
C GLN A 16 2.62 -1.18 -42.76
N ASN A 17 3.94 -1.32 -42.92
CA ASN A 17 4.87 -1.26 -41.79
C ASN A 17 4.97 0.15 -41.20
N GLU A 18 4.99 1.20 -42.04
CA GLU A 18 4.95 2.59 -41.55
C GLU A 18 3.59 2.94 -40.94
N LEU A 19 2.47 2.47 -41.52
CA LEU A 19 1.14 2.60 -40.92
C LEU A 19 1.05 1.87 -39.58
N ARG A 20 1.70 0.72 -39.42
CA ARG A 20 1.75 -0.02 -38.15
C ARG A 20 2.59 0.70 -37.09
N LYS A 21 3.69 1.35 -37.48
CA LYS A 21 4.47 2.23 -36.59
C LYS A 21 3.67 3.47 -36.19
N ILE A 22 2.92 4.05 -37.13
CA ILE A 22 2.02 5.17 -36.86
C ILE A 22 0.85 4.72 -35.97
N GLU A 23 0.26 3.55 -36.17
CA GLU A 23 -0.74 2.96 -35.28
C GLU A 23 -0.18 2.68 -33.89
N GLU A 24 1.10 2.27 -33.75
CA GLU A 24 1.78 2.16 -32.46
C GLU A 24 1.98 3.51 -31.77
N LEU A 25 2.30 4.56 -32.53
CA LEU A 25 2.42 5.94 -32.03
C LEU A 25 1.05 6.58 -31.73
N LEU A 26 -0.02 6.11 -32.37
CA LEU A 26 -1.40 6.57 -32.22
C LEU A 26 -2.24 5.66 -31.31
N ARG A 27 -1.69 4.58 -30.75
CA ARG A 27 -2.30 3.90 -29.61
C ARG A 27 -2.59 4.99 -28.57
N PRO A 28 -3.74 4.95 -27.87
CA PRO A 28 -4.00 5.88 -26.79
C PRO A 28 -2.77 5.86 -25.87
N TYR A 29 -2.05 6.97 -25.82
CA TYR A 29 -1.06 7.22 -24.78
C TYR A 29 -1.78 6.95 -23.47
N ASP A 30 -1.33 5.95 -22.71
CA ASP A 30 -1.94 5.61 -21.43
C ASP A 30 -1.92 6.89 -20.57
N PRO A 31 -3.06 7.57 -20.33
CA PRO A 31 -3.07 8.99 -19.93
C PRO A 31 -2.60 9.25 -18.50
N VAL A 32 -1.86 8.33 -17.89
CA VAL A 32 -1.38 8.47 -16.52
C VAL A 32 0.02 7.87 -16.38
N ASP A 33 1.00 8.39 -17.14
CA ASP A 33 2.36 8.35 -16.63
C ASP A 33 2.39 9.26 -15.40
N ILE A 34 2.23 8.67 -14.20
CA ILE A 34 2.22 9.38 -12.91
C ILE A 34 3.53 10.16 -12.70
N MET A 35 4.52 10.00 -13.60
CA MET A 35 5.88 10.51 -13.52
C MET A 35 6.19 11.66 -14.50
N ASN A 36 5.19 12.25 -15.19
CA ASN A 36 5.42 13.33 -16.15
C ASN A 36 5.20 14.74 -15.55
N PHE A 37 6.25 15.37 -15.03
CA PHE A 37 6.19 16.68 -14.34
C PHE A 37 7.05 17.79 -14.98
N GLY A 38 7.43 17.64 -16.26
CA GLY A 38 8.38 18.55 -16.91
C GLY A 38 9.84 18.34 -16.48
N GLU A 39 10.07 17.52 -15.45
CA GLU A 39 11.36 16.90 -15.12
C GLU A 39 11.27 15.39 -15.40
N ASP A 40 12.35 14.78 -15.89
CA ASP A 40 12.42 13.34 -16.09
C ASP A 40 12.63 12.65 -14.73
N VAL A 41 11.52 12.23 -14.12
CA VAL A 41 11.52 11.60 -12.78
C VAL A 41 12.27 10.25 -12.81
N THR A 42 12.31 9.57 -13.96
CA THR A 42 13.05 8.32 -14.13
C THR A 42 14.55 8.61 -14.03
N ASP A 43 15.04 9.63 -14.72
CA ASP A 43 16.43 10.10 -14.60
C ASP A 43 16.79 10.54 -13.18
N LEU A 44 15.90 11.29 -12.51
CA LEU A 44 16.09 11.68 -11.11
C LEU A 44 16.16 10.46 -10.19
N PHE A 45 15.33 9.44 -10.45
CA PHE A 45 15.36 8.20 -9.70
C PHE A 45 16.66 7.42 -9.91
N PHE A 46 17.17 7.34 -11.14
CA PHE A 46 18.50 6.77 -11.39
C PHE A 46 19.62 7.53 -10.68
N LYS A 47 19.59 8.87 -10.66
CA LYS A 47 20.54 9.68 -9.89
C LYS A 47 20.45 9.40 -8.39
N TYR A 48 19.23 9.33 -7.84
CA TYR A 48 18.98 8.99 -6.44
C TYR A 48 19.54 7.61 -6.08
N ARG A 49 19.29 6.62 -6.93
CA ARG A 49 19.81 5.26 -6.81
C ARG A 49 21.34 5.21 -6.79
N ASN A 50 22.00 5.87 -7.74
CA ASN A 50 23.46 5.90 -7.80
C ASN A 50 24.03 6.53 -6.53
N ARG A 51 23.41 7.60 -6.02
CA ARG A 51 23.81 8.23 -4.77
C ARG A 51 23.67 7.30 -3.57
N ILE A 52 22.61 6.50 -3.50
CA ILE A 52 22.43 5.48 -2.45
C ILE A 52 23.52 4.43 -2.54
N VAL A 53 23.78 3.87 -3.73
CA VAL A 53 24.79 2.84 -3.93
C VAL A 53 26.17 3.33 -3.52
N ASP A 54 26.53 4.58 -3.86
CA ASP A 54 27.78 5.20 -3.42
C ASP A 54 27.87 5.30 -1.90
N ILE A 55 26.77 5.64 -1.21
CA ILE A 55 26.74 5.74 0.26
C ILE A 55 26.93 4.36 0.89
N ILE A 56 26.25 3.33 0.37
CA ILE A 56 26.32 1.97 0.90
C ILE A 56 27.74 1.42 0.70
N ASN A 57 28.30 1.53 -0.50
CA ASN A 57 29.62 0.99 -0.83
C ASN A 57 30.77 1.69 -0.09
N ASN A 58 30.63 2.98 0.22
CA ASN A 58 31.66 3.75 0.92
C ASN A 58 31.50 3.76 2.45
N SER A 59 30.46 3.11 3.00
CA SER A 59 30.26 3.09 4.45
C SER A 59 31.18 2.08 5.14
N LYS A 60 32.28 2.58 5.70
CA LYS A 60 33.25 1.76 6.46
C LYS A 60 32.67 1.08 7.71
N HIS A 61 31.56 1.59 8.24
CA HIS A 61 30.96 1.11 9.49
C HIS A 61 29.59 0.47 9.30
N GLY A 62 29.14 0.30 8.05
CA GLY A 62 27.77 -0.09 7.72
C GLY A 62 26.76 1.08 7.81
N ILE A 63 25.52 0.83 7.44
CA ILE A 63 24.44 1.81 7.51
C ILE A 63 23.53 1.54 8.71
N PHE A 64 23.22 2.59 9.47
CA PHE A 64 22.23 2.47 10.55
C PHE A 64 20.83 2.50 9.96
N LEU A 65 20.06 1.45 10.25
CA LEU A 65 18.71 1.25 9.75
C LEU A 65 17.82 2.47 9.98
N GLU A 66 17.81 3.00 11.21
CA GLU A 66 16.92 4.08 11.60
C GLU A 66 17.18 5.36 10.78
N ASN A 67 18.45 5.67 10.51
CA ASN A 67 18.86 6.88 9.82
C ASN A 67 18.66 6.85 8.30
N ARG A 68 18.55 5.65 7.72
CA ARG A 68 18.66 5.42 6.27
C ARG A 68 17.58 4.48 5.73
N VAL A 69 16.49 4.28 6.48
CA VAL A 69 15.37 3.41 6.06
C VAL A 69 14.85 3.78 4.66
N ILE A 70 14.75 5.08 4.34
CA ILE A 70 14.29 5.53 3.02
C ILE A 70 15.31 5.20 1.92
N GLU A 71 16.60 5.39 2.17
CA GLU A 71 17.67 5.00 1.23
C GLU A 71 17.73 3.49 1.04
N ILE A 72 17.49 2.71 2.09
CA ILE A 72 17.42 1.24 2.01
C ILE A 72 16.25 0.82 1.11
N ILE A 73 15.08 1.43 1.27
CA ILE A 73 13.93 1.21 0.37
C ILE A 73 14.26 1.64 -1.06
N GLY A 74 14.93 2.79 -1.22
CA GLY A 74 15.48 3.26 -2.48
C GLY A 74 16.43 2.24 -3.13
N HIS A 75 17.22 1.53 -2.33
CA HIS A 75 18.08 0.43 -2.77
C HIS A 75 17.29 -0.80 -3.27
N PHE A 76 15.97 -0.86 -3.10
CA PHE A 76 15.07 -1.84 -3.74
C PHE A 76 14.29 -1.27 -4.92
N HIS A 77 14.83 -0.27 -5.60
CA HIS A 77 14.19 0.42 -6.73
C HIS A 77 12.83 1.01 -6.39
N MET A 78 12.58 1.30 -5.10
CA MET A 78 11.36 1.95 -4.63
C MET A 78 11.58 3.38 -4.19
N LEU A 79 10.82 4.30 -4.78
CA LEU A 79 10.67 5.65 -4.29
C LEU A 79 9.63 5.68 -3.15
N PHE A 80 10.08 5.90 -1.93
CA PHE A 80 9.22 6.05 -0.76
C PHE A 80 8.56 7.44 -0.76
N LEU A 81 7.23 7.49 -0.83
CA LEU A 81 6.44 8.70 -0.98
C LEU A 81 5.47 8.86 0.20
N VAL A 82 5.92 9.62 1.20
CA VAL A 82 5.13 9.93 2.40
C VAL A 82 5.16 11.45 2.65
N PRO A 83 4.00 12.11 2.78
CA PRO A 83 3.94 13.57 2.97
C PRO A 83 4.78 14.04 4.16
N GLY A 84 5.68 14.98 3.91
CA GLY A 84 6.55 15.56 4.94
C GLY A 84 7.57 14.60 5.56
N GLN A 85 7.73 13.39 5.01
CA GLN A 85 8.69 12.38 5.48
C GLN A 85 9.61 11.95 4.33
N SER A 86 10.48 12.87 3.91
CA SER A 86 11.51 12.62 2.90
C SER A 86 12.88 12.83 3.50
N SER A 87 13.86 12.03 3.08
CA SER A 87 15.25 12.20 3.52
C SER A 87 15.89 13.42 2.86
N ASP A 88 16.99 13.91 3.45
CA ASP A 88 17.77 15.01 2.86
C ASP A 88 18.30 14.65 1.46
N ILE A 89 18.61 13.37 1.24
CA ILE A 89 19.10 12.87 -0.05
C ILE A 89 17.98 12.92 -1.09
N GLN A 90 16.78 12.42 -0.76
CA GLN A 90 15.62 12.55 -1.64
C GLN A 90 15.33 14.02 -1.96
N LYS A 91 15.29 14.88 -0.94
CA LYS A 91 15.03 16.32 -1.11
C LYS A 91 16.07 17.01 -1.98
N SER A 92 17.34 16.63 -1.87
CA SER A 92 18.41 17.22 -2.69
C SER A 92 18.31 16.87 -4.17
N ILE A 93 17.63 15.78 -4.53
CA ILE A 93 17.55 15.28 -5.92
C ILE A 93 16.20 15.61 -6.54
N PHE A 94 15.11 15.37 -5.82
CA PHE A 94 13.76 15.58 -6.34
C PHE A 94 13.19 16.95 -5.96
N SER A 95 13.71 17.62 -4.94
CA SER A 95 13.01 18.70 -4.21
C SER A 95 11.81 18.20 -3.39
N GLU A 96 11.47 18.94 -2.34
CA GLU A 96 10.29 18.63 -1.52
C GLU A 96 8.97 18.90 -2.25
N VAL A 97 8.96 19.86 -3.19
CA VAL A 97 7.77 20.20 -3.99
C VAL A 97 7.40 19.02 -4.89
N LEU A 98 8.35 18.52 -5.69
CA LEU A 98 8.10 17.39 -6.60
C LEU A 98 7.71 16.11 -5.85
N LEU A 99 8.36 15.81 -4.72
CA LEU A 99 8.01 14.62 -3.91
C LEU A 99 6.56 14.68 -3.42
N ASN A 100 6.09 15.85 -3.01
CA ASN A 100 4.69 16.05 -2.63
C ASN A 100 3.76 15.98 -3.84
N GLU A 101 4.17 16.47 -5.02
CA GLU A 101 3.38 16.37 -6.26
C GLU A 101 3.24 14.91 -6.73
N LEU A 102 4.34 14.15 -6.71
CA LEU A 102 4.38 12.71 -6.97
C LEU A 102 3.42 11.96 -6.04
N HIS A 103 3.54 12.18 -4.72
CA HIS A 103 2.64 11.58 -3.74
C HIS A 103 1.17 11.96 -4.01
N ASN A 104 0.88 13.23 -4.25
CA ASN A 104 -0.47 13.70 -4.49
C ASN A 104 -1.08 13.09 -5.75
N ASN A 105 -0.29 12.88 -6.81
CA ASN A 105 -0.76 12.23 -8.02
C ASN A 105 -1.02 10.74 -7.80
N GLN A 106 -0.16 10.04 -7.05
CA GLN A 106 -0.39 8.66 -6.62
C GLN A 106 -1.71 8.55 -5.84
N VAL A 107 -1.92 9.40 -4.84
CA VAL A 107 -3.18 9.41 -4.06
C VAL A 107 -4.38 9.78 -4.94
N ARG A 108 -4.27 10.73 -5.88
CA ARG A 108 -5.38 11.05 -6.80
C ARG A 108 -5.77 9.88 -7.69
N TYR A 109 -4.78 9.13 -8.17
CA TYR A 109 -4.98 7.98 -9.04
C TYR A 109 -5.62 6.82 -8.27
N PHE A 110 -5.03 6.45 -7.12
CA PHE A 110 -5.46 5.28 -6.34
C PHE A 110 -6.65 5.52 -5.41
N MET A 111 -6.78 6.73 -4.86
CA MET A 111 -7.79 7.07 -3.86
C MET A 111 -8.79 8.09 -4.45
N MET A 112 -9.82 7.60 -5.13
CA MET A 112 -10.87 8.43 -5.73
C MET A 112 -11.42 9.45 -4.73
N LYS A 113 -11.07 10.74 -4.89
CA LYS A 113 -11.41 11.80 -3.94
C LYS A 113 -12.92 12.02 -3.75
N THR A 114 -13.72 11.60 -4.72
CA THR A 114 -15.17 11.72 -4.72
C THR A 114 -15.88 10.60 -3.96
N LEU A 115 -15.23 9.44 -3.77
CA LEU A 115 -15.86 8.34 -3.05
C LEU A 115 -16.04 8.71 -1.58
N LYS A 116 -17.29 8.70 -1.15
CA LYS A 116 -17.78 8.97 0.21
C LYS A 116 -18.98 8.05 0.45
N PRO A 117 -19.31 7.72 1.70
CA PRO A 117 -20.54 7.00 1.98
C PRO A 117 -21.74 7.83 1.49
N ALA A 118 -22.77 7.16 0.97
CA ALA A 118 -24.04 7.79 0.68
C ALA A 118 -24.59 8.47 1.96
N GLY A 119 -25.22 9.64 1.80
CA GLY A 119 -25.60 10.47 2.94
C GLY A 119 -26.57 9.77 3.90
N ASP A 120 -27.52 9.00 3.37
CA ASP A 120 -28.47 8.23 4.18
C ASP A 120 -27.81 7.02 4.85
N ILE A 121 -26.90 6.33 4.16
CA ILE A 121 -26.10 5.23 4.73
C ILE A 121 -25.26 5.73 5.90
N TYR A 122 -24.54 6.84 5.72
CA TYR A 122 -23.70 7.43 6.77
C TYR A 122 -24.53 7.89 7.97
N LEU A 123 -25.67 8.53 7.75
CA LEU A 123 -26.55 8.98 8.82
C LEU A 123 -27.09 7.80 9.63
N LYS A 124 -27.58 6.75 8.96
CA LYS A 124 -28.08 5.53 9.63
C LYS A 124 -26.97 4.83 10.41
N LEU A 125 -25.78 4.67 9.81
CA LEU A 125 -24.61 4.11 10.47
C LEU A 125 -24.25 4.91 11.74
N SER A 126 -24.19 6.23 11.64
CA SER A 126 -23.83 7.10 12.76
C SER A 126 -24.85 6.99 13.90
N ASN A 127 -26.15 6.97 13.58
CA ASN A 127 -27.21 6.80 14.57
C ASN A 127 -27.14 5.43 15.26
N ILE A 128 -26.93 4.35 14.50
CA ILE A 128 -26.79 3.00 15.09
C ILE A 128 -25.63 2.96 16.08
N VAL A 129 -24.47 3.52 15.71
CA VAL A 129 -23.28 3.55 16.56
C VAL A 129 -23.50 4.38 17.81
N TYR A 130 -24.14 5.54 17.67
CA TYR A 130 -24.54 6.38 18.81
C TYR A 130 -25.48 5.63 19.75
N ASP A 131 -26.53 4.98 19.23
CA ASP A 131 -27.49 4.26 20.05
C ASP A 131 -26.89 3.04 20.76
N ILE A 132 -25.86 2.40 20.19
CA ILE A 132 -25.12 1.33 20.87
C ILE A 132 -24.32 1.90 22.05
N GLU A 133 -23.63 3.03 21.84
CA GLU A 133 -22.74 3.64 22.82
C GLU A 133 -23.52 4.22 24.01
N GLU A 134 -24.65 4.89 23.75
CA GLU A 134 -25.59 5.39 24.76
C GLU A 134 -26.44 4.29 25.41
N GLU A 135 -26.22 3.02 25.04
CA GLU A 135 -26.97 1.86 25.53
C GLU A 135 -28.49 1.91 25.24
N ASN A 136 -28.92 2.74 24.28
CA ASN A 136 -30.30 2.80 23.78
C ASN A 136 -30.70 1.49 23.08
N ILE A 137 -29.72 0.82 22.44
CA ILE A 137 -29.88 -0.51 21.86
C ILE A 137 -28.73 -1.42 22.29
N SER A 138 -28.97 -2.74 22.31
CA SER A 138 -27.89 -3.70 22.56
C SER A 138 -26.93 -3.80 21.37
N ILE A 139 -25.70 -4.23 21.63
CA ILE A 139 -24.68 -4.55 20.62
C ILE A 139 -25.27 -5.47 19.53
N MET A 140 -25.91 -6.57 19.93
CA MET A 140 -26.53 -7.53 19.00
C MET A 140 -27.61 -6.86 18.13
N LYS A 141 -28.43 -5.97 18.71
CA LYS A 141 -29.45 -5.25 17.95
C LYS A 141 -28.81 -4.32 16.92
N GLY A 142 -27.77 -3.59 17.31
CA GLY A 142 -27.01 -2.72 16.42
C GLY A 142 -26.34 -3.48 15.26
N VAL A 143 -25.71 -4.62 15.54
CA VAL A 143 -25.10 -5.52 14.54
C VAL A 143 -26.12 -6.00 13.51
N LEU A 144 -27.32 -6.39 13.95
CA LEU A 144 -28.42 -6.77 13.06
C LEU A 144 -28.85 -5.60 12.16
N MET A 145 -28.95 -4.38 12.72
CA MET A 145 -29.31 -3.18 11.97
C MET A 145 -28.24 -2.81 10.92
N LEU A 146 -26.95 -2.92 11.26
CA LEU A 146 -25.86 -2.69 10.30
C LEU A 146 -25.86 -3.73 9.19
N THR A 147 -26.12 -4.99 9.52
CA THR A 147 -26.20 -6.07 8.53
C THR A 147 -27.38 -5.86 7.58
N GLN A 148 -28.54 -5.44 8.09
CA GLN A 148 -29.70 -5.08 7.27
C GLN A 148 -29.43 -3.87 6.37
N LEU A 149 -28.73 -2.86 6.90
CA LEU A 149 -28.34 -1.69 6.10
C LEU A 149 -27.44 -2.08 4.93
N ALA A 150 -26.54 -3.04 5.16
CA ALA A 150 -25.58 -3.52 4.17
C ALA A 150 -26.22 -4.23 2.97
N ASP A 151 -27.44 -4.77 3.11
CA ASP A 151 -28.18 -5.45 2.03
C ASP A 151 -28.53 -4.49 0.88
N THR A 152 -28.79 -3.22 1.21
CA THR A 152 -29.17 -2.18 0.23
C THR A 152 -27.98 -1.31 -0.23
N ALA A 153 -26.81 -1.53 0.33
CA ALA A 153 -25.64 -0.68 0.13
C ALA A 153 -24.85 -1.07 -1.14
N SER A 154 -24.06 -0.13 -1.67
CA SER A 154 -23.11 -0.47 -2.74
C SER A 154 -22.05 -1.47 -2.24
N TYR A 155 -21.37 -2.17 -3.15
CA TYR A 155 -20.40 -3.21 -2.79
C TYR A 155 -19.42 -2.77 -1.69
N TYR A 156 -18.73 -1.64 -1.84
CA TYR A 156 -17.74 -1.17 -0.86
C TYR A 156 -18.35 -0.76 0.47
N GLU A 157 -19.54 -0.14 0.44
CA GLU A 157 -20.27 0.21 1.65
C GLU A 157 -20.77 -1.02 2.39
N GLN A 158 -21.29 -2.02 1.66
CA GLN A 158 -21.68 -3.30 2.22
C GLN A 158 -20.49 -3.97 2.93
N ARG A 159 -19.32 -4.07 2.27
CA ARG A 159 -18.11 -4.64 2.90
C ARG A 159 -17.75 -3.89 4.19
N LEU A 160 -17.82 -2.56 4.18
CA LEU A 160 -17.50 -1.74 5.34
C LEU A 160 -18.51 -1.95 6.47
N LEU A 161 -19.81 -1.90 6.18
CA LEU A 161 -20.88 -2.05 7.18
C LEU A 161 -20.81 -3.42 7.88
N ILE A 162 -20.60 -4.49 7.12
CA ILE A 162 -20.41 -5.83 7.69
C ILE A 162 -19.10 -5.90 8.50
N GLY A 163 -18.04 -5.24 8.05
CA GLY A 163 -16.78 -5.16 8.80
C GLY A 163 -16.93 -4.41 10.12
N LEU A 164 -17.69 -3.32 10.13
CA LEU A 164 -18.00 -2.55 11.35
C LEU A 164 -18.86 -3.37 12.30
N ALA A 165 -19.89 -4.06 11.79
CA ALA A 165 -20.71 -4.96 12.60
C ALA A 165 -19.86 -6.01 13.34
N ARG A 166 -18.91 -6.65 12.63
CA ARG A 166 -17.98 -7.63 13.25
C ARG A 166 -17.03 -6.98 14.24
N LEU A 167 -16.49 -5.79 13.93
CA LEU A 167 -15.62 -5.07 14.85
C LEU A 167 -16.34 -4.75 16.17
N ILE A 168 -17.59 -4.29 16.08
CA ILE A 168 -18.40 -3.92 17.24
C ILE A 168 -18.63 -5.12 18.19
N GLU A 169 -18.79 -6.33 17.65
CA GLU A 169 -18.94 -7.55 18.47
C GLU A 169 -17.67 -7.98 19.21
N GLU A 170 -16.49 -7.65 18.66
CA GLU A 170 -15.19 -8.06 19.20
C GLU A 170 -14.61 -7.02 20.17
N LEU A 171 -15.04 -5.76 20.10
CA LEU A 171 -14.52 -4.70 20.93
C LEU A 171 -14.97 -4.85 22.40
N PRO A 172 -14.07 -4.57 23.36
CA PRO A 172 -14.48 -4.43 24.75
C PRO A 172 -15.40 -3.21 24.91
N LYS A 173 -16.27 -3.23 25.91
CA LYS A 173 -17.16 -2.08 26.19
C LYS A 173 -16.34 -0.82 26.51
N THR A 174 -15.31 -0.96 27.35
CA THR A 174 -14.43 0.11 27.80
C THR A 174 -12.98 -0.13 27.37
N ARG A 175 -12.16 0.94 27.33
CA ARG A 175 -10.77 0.86 26.87
C ARG A 175 -9.91 -0.04 27.77
N VAL A 176 -9.21 -0.99 27.15
CA VAL A 176 -8.13 -1.77 27.78
C VAL A 176 -6.79 -1.01 27.64
N LYS A 177 -5.92 -1.10 28.66
CA LYS A 177 -4.62 -0.42 28.62
C LYS A 177 -3.70 -1.06 27.58
N ASN A 178 -2.97 -0.24 26.81
CA ASN A 178 -2.10 -0.73 25.73
C ASN A 178 -1.05 -1.76 26.18
N ASN A 179 -0.48 -1.60 27.37
CA ASN A 179 0.53 -2.53 27.90
C ASN A 179 -0.03 -3.89 28.35
N GLN A 180 -1.34 -4.10 28.22
CA GLN A 180 -2.00 -5.38 28.50
C GLN A 180 -2.42 -6.12 27.22
N ILE A 181 -2.26 -5.50 26.05
CA ILE A 181 -2.69 -6.06 24.77
C ILE A 181 -1.46 -6.60 24.06
N GLY A 182 -1.45 -7.91 23.80
CA GLY A 182 -0.41 -8.54 23.00
C GLY A 182 -0.61 -8.29 21.50
N GLU A 183 0.43 -8.51 20.69
CA GLU A 183 0.37 -8.30 19.23
C GLU A 183 -0.72 -9.16 18.56
N ILE A 184 -0.87 -10.42 19.01
CA ILE A 184 -1.89 -11.35 18.52
C ILE A 184 -3.30 -10.81 18.80
N GLU A 185 -3.57 -10.43 20.04
CA GLU A 185 -4.84 -9.84 20.44
C GLU A 185 -5.11 -8.53 19.68
N LEU A 186 -4.09 -7.70 19.50
CA LEU A 186 -4.17 -6.43 18.78
C LEU A 186 -4.72 -6.63 17.37
N TRP A 187 -4.05 -7.44 16.53
CA TRP A 187 -4.52 -7.60 15.16
C TRP A 187 -5.81 -8.43 15.08
N SER A 188 -5.99 -9.45 15.94
CA SER A 188 -7.12 -10.38 15.82
C SER A 188 -8.44 -9.79 16.29
N SER A 189 -8.47 -9.05 17.39
CA SER A 189 -9.69 -8.49 17.97
C SER A 189 -10.01 -7.09 17.47
N TYR A 190 -9.00 -6.27 17.14
CA TYR A 190 -9.23 -4.86 16.82
C TYR A 190 -9.15 -4.53 15.32
N PHE A 191 -8.30 -5.21 14.55
CA PHE A 191 -8.10 -4.88 13.13
C PHE A 191 -8.74 -5.89 12.18
N HIS A 192 -8.49 -7.19 12.38
CA HIS A 192 -8.94 -8.25 11.50
C HIS A 192 -10.47 -8.28 11.25
N PRO A 193 -11.35 -7.99 12.23
CA PRO A 193 -12.81 -8.04 12.00
C PRO A 193 -13.25 -7.13 10.84
N LEU A 194 -12.70 -5.91 10.80
CA LEU A 194 -12.97 -4.92 9.75
C LEU A 194 -12.13 -5.18 8.49
N LEU A 195 -10.82 -5.38 8.64
CA LEU A 195 -9.90 -5.56 7.50
C LEU A 195 -10.28 -6.78 6.65
N SER A 196 -10.68 -7.89 7.29
CA SER A 196 -11.09 -9.13 6.60
C SER A 196 -12.41 -9.00 5.84
N ARG A 197 -13.14 -7.88 5.96
CA ARG A 197 -14.31 -7.61 5.12
C ARG A 197 -13.97 -6.68 3.97
N ILE A 198 -13.14 -5.67 4.20
CA ILE A 198 -12.79 -4.70 3.15
C ILE A 198 -11.68 -5.17 2.20
N LEU A 199 -10.84 -6.15 2.63
CA LEU A 199 -9.68 -6.69 1.89
C LEU A 199 -9.81 -8.20 1.58
N SER A 200 -10.99 -8.78 1.69
CA SER A 200 -11.22 -10.20 1.36
C SER A 200 -12.62 -10.37 0.84
N ASP A 201 -12.82 -11.35 -0.03
CA ASP A 201 -14.13 -11.73 -0.52
C ASP A 201 -14.10 -13.17 -1.04
N ASN A 202 -14.88 -14.05 -0.41
CA ASN A 202 -14.90 -15.46 -0.75
C ASN A 202 -15.49 -15.70 -2.14
N GLU A 203 -16.47 -14.88 -2.55
CA GLU A 203 -17.05 -14.97 -3.89
C GLU A 203 -16.06 -14.58 -4.99
N ARG A 204 -15.04 -13.78 -4.64
CA ARG A 204 -13.94 -13.40 -5.53
C ARG A 204 -12.68 -14.23 -5.29
N SER A 205 -12.75 -15.26 -4.44
CA SER A 205 -11.62 -16.10 -4.05
C SER A 205 -10.41 -15.31 -3.53
N VAL A 206 -10.63 -14.28 -2.71
CA VAL A 206 -9.55 -13.49 -2.09
C VAL A 206 -9.66 -13.52 -0.57
N MET A 207 -8.54 -13.76 0.11
CA MET A 207 -8.51 -13.90 1.56
C MET A 207 -7.34 -13.14 2.21
N LEU A 208 -7.64 -12.33 3.22
CA LEU A 208 -6.71 -11.78 4.19
C LEU A 208 -6.46 -12.83 5.28
N ARG A 209 -5.19 -13.14 5.50
CA ARG A 209 -4.73 -14.17 6.42
C ARG A 209 -3.59 -13.64 7.26
N TRP A 210 -3.41 -14.23 8.43
CA TRP A 210 -2.29 -13.98 9.33
C TRP A 210 -1.46 -15.27 9.50
N PRO A 211 -0.71 -15.68 8.46
CA PRO A 211 -0.16 -17.03 8.41
C PRO A 211 1.07 -17.18 9.32
N ASP A 212 1.22 -18.40 9.87
CA ASP A 212 2.48 -18.83 10.49
C ASP A 212 3.55 -19.28 9.45
N LYS A 213 3.29 -19.03 8.16
CA LYS A 213 4.08 -19.51 7.02
C LYS A 213 4.58 -18.34 6.16
N ALA A 214 5.72 -18.56 5.50
CA ALA A 214 6.26 -17.66 4.48
C ALA A 214 5.27 -17.45 3.32
N ALA A 215 5.30 -16.27 2.72
CA ALA A 215 4.64 -16.00 1.43
C ALA A 215 5.34 -16.79 0.31
N LEU A 216 4.62 -17.09 -0.77
CA LEU A 216 5.18 -17.83 -1.92
C LEU A 216 6.30 -17.04 -2.62
N GLU A 217 6.22 -15.72 -2.53
CA GLU A 217 7.14 -14.74 -3.11
C GLU A 217 8.47 -14.62 -2.35
N GLN A 218 8.75 -15.52 -1.39
CA GLN A 218 9.90 -15.41 -0.51
C GLN A 218 11.13 -16.23 -0.91
N SER A 219 12.29 -15.60 -0.66
CA SER A 219 13.52 -16.25 -0.21
C SER A 219 13.94 -15.85 1.22
N GLN A 220 13.42 -14.74 1.79
CA GLN A 220 13.67 -14.28 3.18
C GLN A 220 12.50 -13.41 3.71
N GLY A 221 12.08 -13.63 4.97
CA GLY A 221 11.23 -12.71 5.76
C GLY A 221 9.71 -12.90 5.69
N ARG A 222 9.07 -13.37 6.78
CA ARG A 222 7.62 -13.58 6.90
C ARG A 222 6.85 -12.30 7.24
N PRO A 223 5.83 -11.90 6.45
CA PRO A 223 4.88 -10.87 6.87
C PRO A 223 3.89 -11.41 7.90
N ASP A 224 3.38 -10.54 8.76
CA ASP A 224 2.34 -10.93 9.72
C ASP A 224 1.02 -11.23 9.00
N ALA A 225 0.70 -10.46 7.95
CA ALA A 225 -0.49 -10.64 7.13
C ALA A 225 -0.20 -10.76 5.64
N ILE A 226 -1.02 -11.57 4.95
CA ILE A 226 -1.02 -11.72 3.49
C ILE A 226 -2.46 -11.64 2.98
N ILE A 227 -2.68 -10.88 1.91
CA ILE A 227 -3.91 -10.88 1.13
C ILE A 227 -3.62 -11.64 -0.16
N SER A 228 -4.25 -12.78 -0.38
CA SER A 228 -3.93 -13.65 -1.51
C SER A 228 -5.17 -14.24 -2.16
N GLU A 229 -5.03 -14.59 -3.44
CA GLU A 229 -5.98 -15.45 -4.14
C GLU A 229 -6.06 -16.83 -3.47
N VAL A 230 -7.25 -17.40 -3.42
CA VAL A 230 -7.54 -18.77 -3.01
C VAL A 230 -7.75 -19.59 -4.27
N THR A 231 -6.86 -20.54 -4.53
CA THR A 231 -6.88 -21.37 -5.74
C THR A 231 -7.12 -22.81 -5.34
N GLY A 232 -8.23 -23.44 -5.74
CA GLY A 232 -8.51 -24.87 -5.51
C GLY A 232 -8.13 -25.40 -4.11
N ASN A 233 -6.90 -25.90 -3.98
CA ASN A 233 -6.34 -26.50 -2.75
C ASN A 233 -5.21 -25.68 -2.08
N GLY A 234 -5.03 -24.40 -2.43
CA GLY A 234 -3.92 -23.58 -1.96
C GLY A 234 -4.14 -22.08 -2.11
N PHE A 235 -3.03 -21.33 -2.09
CA PHE A 235 -3.02 -19.89 -2.28
C PHE A 235 -2.24 -19.54 -3.54
N GLY A 236 -2.78 -18.63 -4.33
CA GLY A 236 -2.18 -18.11 -5.55
C GLY A 236 -1.46 -16.79 -5.30
N ILE A 237 -1.70 -15.82 -6.18
CA ILE A 237 -1.06 -14.51 -6.19
C ILE A 237 -1.31 -13.76 -4.87
N SER A 238 -0.26 -13.14 -4.32
CA SER A 238 -0.39 -12.21 -3.19
C SER A 238 -0.67 -10.77 -3.67
N PHE A 239 -1.85 -10.25 -3.36
CA PHE A 239 -2.28 -8.89 -3.67
C PHE A 239 -1.92 -7.86 -2.60
N GLY A 240 -1.45 -8.31 -1.43
CA GLY A 240 -1.02 -7.41 -0.37
C GLY A 240 -0.41 -8.07 0.84
N PHE A 241 0.21 -7.24 1.68
CA PHE A 241 0.99 -7.65 2.85
C PHE A 241 0.74 -6.72 4.03
N GLY A 242 0.87 -7.24 5.26
CA GLY A 242 0.74 -6.43 6.47
C GLY A 242 1.72 -6.82 7.57
N GLU A 243 2.04 -5.83 8.41
CA GLU A 243 2.87 -5.98 9.63
C GLU A 243 2.10 -5.40 10.82
N CYS A 244 2.27 -6.00 11.99
CA CYS A 244 1.65 -5.56 13.23
C CYS A 244 2.68 -5.45 14.35
N LYS A 245 2.66 -4.33 15.07
CA LYS A 245 3.41 -4.15 16.32
C LYS A 245 2.56 -3.47 17.36
N THR A 246 2.71 -3.89 18.61
CA THR A 246 2.15 -3.16 19.75
C THR A 246 2.91 -1.84 19.97
N SER A 247 2.28 -0.87 20.64
CA SER A 247 2.96 0.37 21.01
C SER A 247 4.00 0.18 22.12
N ASP A 248 3.82 -0.85 22.96
CA ASP A 248 4.64 -1.11 24.13
C ASP A 248 5.96 -1.81 23.76
N GLY A 249 7.09 -1.28 24.24
CA GLY A 249 8.42 -1.84 24.00
C GLY A 249 8.93 -1.81 22.55
N CYS A 250 8.15 -1.24 21.61
CA CYS A 250 8.53 -1.16 20.20
C CYS A 250 9.55 -0.04 19.95
N THR A 251 10.47 -0.26 19.01
CA THR A 251 11.51 0.70 18.64
C THR A 251 11.31 1.20 17.21
N ASN A 252 11.85 2.38 16.90
CA ASN A 252 11.91 2.84 15.50
C ASN A 252 12.62 1.82 14.60
N ALA A 253 13.65 1.14 15.11
CA ALA A 253 14.35 0.12 14.35
C ALA A 253 13.44 -1.05 13.95
N SER A 254 12.61 -1.56 14.87
CA SER A 254 11.65 -2.63 14.52
C SER A 254 10.64 -2.17 13.48
N LEU A 255 10.08 -0.97 13.62
CA LEU A 255 9.12 -0.42 12.66
C LEU A 255 9.75 -0.15 11.29
N CYS A 256 11.01 0.28 11.24
CA CYS A 256 11.77 0.42 9.99
C CYS A 256 11.99 -0.93 9.30
N LYS A 257 12.30 -2.00 10.06
CA LYS A 257 12.43 -3.35 9.49
C LYS A 257 11.13 -3.81 8.85
N ASP A 258 10.02 -3.56 9.52
CA ASP A 258 8.68 -3.95 9.03
C ASP A 258 8.33 -3.20 7.73
N ILE A 259 8.58 -1.89 7.64
CA ILE A 259 8.39 -1.14 6.38
C ILE A 259 9.30 -1.67 5.26
N ILE A 260 10.58 -1.92 5.56
CA ILE A 260 11.50 -2.48 4.56
C ILE A 260 11.00 -3.84 4.07
N LYS A 261 10.53 -4.70 4.98
CA LYS A 261 9.96 -6.00 4.63
C LYS A 261 8.74 -5.86 3.72
N LEU A 262 7.83 -4.94 4.04
CA LEU A 262 6.66 -4.65 3.18
C LEU A 262 7.07 -4.16 1.80
N ALA A 263 8.05 -3.25 1.71
CA ALA A 263 8.60 -2.80 0.43
C ALA A 263 9.18 -3.98 -0.36
N GLN A 264 10.05 -4.79 0.24
CA GLN A 264 10.63 -5.96 -0.42
C GLN A 264 9.55 -6.92 -0.93
N LEU A 265 8.65 -7.38 -0.06
CA LEU A 265 7.61 -8.35 -0.42
C LEU A 265 6.69 -7.83 -1.53
N SER A 266 6.34 -6.55 -1.49
CA SER A 266 5.50 -5.94 -2.51
C SER A 266 6.21 -5.82 -3.87
N GLN A 267 7.51 -5.49 -3.91
CA GLN A 267 8.27 -5.54 -5.16
C GLN A 267 8.29 -6.94 -5.76
N ARG A 268 8.54 -7.93 -4.91
CA ARG A 268 8.67 -9.31 -5.34
C ARG A 268 7.35 -9.83 -5.86
N SER A 269 6.24 -9.50 -5.20
CA SER A 269 4.92 -9.83 -5.75
C SER A 269 4.72 -9.18 -7.12
N ILE A 270 5.04 -7.90 -7.28
CA ILE A 270 5.01 -7.22 -8.59
C ILE A 270 5.80 -8.02 -9.63
N ASN A 271 7.06 -8.35 -9.32
CA ASN A 271 7.97 -9.00 -10.26
C ASN A 271 7.60 -10.45 -10.58
N ILE A 272 7.32 -11.26 -9.56
CA ILE A 272 7.06 -12.71 -9.67
C ILE A 272 5.66 -12.93 -10.26
N ASN A 273 4.65 -12.26 -9.71
CA ASN A 273 3.26 -12.49 -10.09
C ASN A 273 2.82 -11.63 -11.28
N SER A 274 3.69 -10.75 -11.77
CA SER A 274 3.36 -9.82 -12.85
C SER A 274 2.14 -8.95 -12.54
N VAL A 275 2.07 -8.48 -11.29
CA VAL A 275 1.03 -7.56 -10.83
C VAL A 275 1.53 -6.12 -10.86
N LYS A 276 0.69 -5.15 -11.24
CA LYS A 276 1.06 -3.72 -11.34
C LYS A 276 1.16 -3.06 -9.97
N SER A 277 0.22 -3.37 -9.08
CA SER A 277 0.10 -2.73 -7.77
C SER A 277 -0.18 -3.75 -6.64
N VAL A 278 0.32 -3.46 -5.45
CA VAL A 278 0.20 -4.31 -4.25
C VAL A 278 -0.12 -3.42 -3.05
N LEU A 279 -1.18 -3.75 -2.31
CA LEU A 279 -1.56 -3.01 -1.11
C LEU A 279 -0.72 -3.47 0.09
N CYS A 280 -0.16 -2.53 0.85
CA CYS A 280 0.52 -2.84 2.10
C CYS A 280 -0.14 -2.09 3.26
N PHE A 281 -0.01 -2.63 4.47
CA PHE A 281 -0.38 -1.89 5.67
C PHE A 281 0.56 -2.17 6.85
N GLN A 282 0.75 -1.18 7.70
CA GLN A 282 1.49 -1.32 8.94
C GLN A 282 0.61 -0.88 10.10
N ILE A 283 0.40 -1.78 11.06
CA ILE A 283 -0.28 -1.50 12.32
C ILE A 283 0.77 -1.22 13.38
N TYR A 284 0.64 -0.08 14.05
CA TYR A 284 1.44 0.28 15.21
C TYR A 284 0.51 0.76 16.33
N GLY A 285 0.37 -0.06 17.37
CA GLY A 285 -0.68 0.14 18.37
C GLY A 285 -2.06 0.15 17.71
N PHE A 286 -2.84 1.20 17.97
CA PHE A 286 -4.19 1.35 17.41
C PHE A 286 -4.23 2.21 16.12
N GLU A 287 -3.09 2.49 15.53
CA GLU A 287 -3.01 3.21 14.26
C GLU A 287 -2.62 2.24 13.15
N ILE A 288 -3.30 2.36 12.00
CA ILE A 288 -2.95 1.66 10.77
C ILE A 288 -2.62 2.66 9.68
N VAL A 289 -1.50 2.43 9.00
CA VAL A 289 -1.10 3.16 7.80
C VAL A 289 -1.21 2.24 6.61
N PHE A 290 -1.95 2.66 5.59
CA PHE A 290 -2.07 1.96 4.31
C PHE A 290 -1.11 2.57 3.29
N TYR A 291 -0.41 1.70 2.57
CA TYR A 291 0.51 2.03 1.49
C TYR A 291 0.11 1.30 0.21
N ILE A 292 0.53 1.83 -0.93
CA ILE A 292 0.48 1.14 -2.22
C ILE A 292 1.88 1.06 -2.78
N ALA A 293 2.31 -0.16 -3.10
CA ALA A 293 3.44 -0.39 -3.97
C ALA A 293 2.95 -0.44 -5.42
N ASN A 294 3.61 0.27 -6.33
CA ASN A 294 3.21 0.31 -7.72
C ASN A 294 4.42 0.39 -8.65
N LEU A 295 4.40 -0.37 -9.76
CA LEU A 295 5.32 -0.13 -10.87
C LEU A 295 4.82 1.07 -11.68
N SER A 296 5.36 2.25 -11.36
CA SER A 296 4.88 3.53 -11.88
C SER A 296 5.48 3.87 -13.25
N ASN A 297 6.73 3.47 -13.49
CA ASN A 297 7.38 3.56 -14.80
C ASN A 297 8.46 2.47 -14.96
N GLU A 298 9.12 2.37 -16.11
CA GLU A 298 10.22 1.43 -16.35
C GLU A 298 11.30 1.55 -15.28
N GLY A 299 11.45 0.49 -14.49
CA GLY A 299 12.39 0.39 -13.37
C GLY A 299 12.13 1.33 -12.19
N VAL A 300 11.00 2.04 -12.17
CA VAL A 300 10.63 2.95 -11.08
C VAL A 300 9.39 2.44 -10.36
N TYR A 301 9.62 1.88 -9.18
CA TYR A 301 8.59 1.46 -8.26
C TYR A 301 8.35 2.59 -7.27
N THR A 302 7.11 2.77 -6.83
CA THR A 302 6.74 3.73 -5.80
C THR A 302 6.11 3.01 -4.62
N PHE A 303 6.42 3.44 -3.40
CA PHE A 303 5.79 2.98 -2.17
C PHE A 303 5.15 4.17 -1.47
N SER A 304 3.85 4.38 -1.71
CA SER A 304 3.16 5.62 -1.39
C SER A 304 2.16 5.44 -0.25
N GLN A 305 2.15 6.32 0.74
CA GLN A 305 1.11 6.30 1.79
C GLN A 305 -0.24 6.76 1.21
N LEU A 306 -1.29 5.96 1.40
CA LEU A 306 -2.65 6.27 0.96
C LEU A 306 -3.53 6.85 2.06
N ALA A 307 -3.49 6.23 3.25
CA ALA A 307 -4.35 6.59 4.36
C ALA A 307 -3.68 6.25 5.70
N MET A 308 -4.12 6.94 6.74
CA MET A 308 -3.81 6.65 8.13
C MET A 308 -5.09 6.75 8.94
N VAL A 309 -5.37 5.73 9.74
CA VAL A 309 -6.61 5.59 10.51
C VAL A 309 -6.27 5.15 11.92
N GLU A 310 -6.81 5.86 12.92
CA GLU A 310 -6.82 5.43 14.32
C GLU A 310 -8.06 4.56 14.53
N PHE A 311 -7.87 3.30 14.95
CA PHE A 311 -8.92 2.34 15.25
C PHE A 311 -9.45 2.51 16.68
N PRO A 312 -10.75 2.23 16.91
CA PRO A 312 -11.34 2.34 18.23
C PRO A 312 -10.79 1.24 19.15
N ARG A 313 -10.55 1.59 20.41
CA ARG A 313 -10.10 0.61 21.43
C ARG A 313 -11.24 -0.04 22.19
N SER A 314 -12.45 0.48 22.03
CA SER A 314 -13.65 0.04 22.72
C SER A 314 -14.90 0.53 22.00
N VAL A 315 -16.07 0.02 22.43
CA VAL A 315 -17.38 0.45 21.95
C VAL A 315 -17.59 1.96 22.20
N GLU A 316 -17.16 2.48 23.34
CA GLU A 316 -17.24 3.92 23.68
C GLU A 316 -16.51 4.84 22.68
N GLU A 317 -15.53 4.32 21.94
CA GLU A 317 -14.77 5.10 20.97
C GLU A 317 -15.35 5.06 19.55
N LEU A 318 -16.39 4.24 19.32
CA LEU A 318 -16.99 4.08 18.00
C LEU A 318 -17.57 5.38 17.43
N PRO A 319 -18.27 6.26 18.19
CA PRO A 319 -18.75 7.52 17.63
C PRO A 319 -17.61 8.41 17.09
N LYS A 320 -16.45 8.43 17.77
CA LYS A 320 -15.25 9.13 17.29
C LYS A 320 -14.69 8.48 16.02
N PHE A 321 -14.65 7.15 15.99
CA PHE A 321 -14.15 6.39 14.84
C PHE A 321 -15.05 6.55 13.60
N VAL A 322 -16.37 6.53 13.77
CA VAL A 322 -17.38 6.59 12.71
C VAL A 322 -17.66 8.04 12.30
N ASN A 323 -16.63 8.68 11.76
CA ASN A 323 -16.72 10.01 11.19
C ASN A 323 -16.52 9.97 9.66
N MET A 324 -16.98 11.02 8.97
CA MET A 324 -16.87 11.12 7.50
C MET A 324 -15.46 10.92 6.95
N LYS A 325 -14.42 11.38 7.66
CA LYS A 325 -13.03 11.23 7.22
C LYS A 325 -12.60 9.76 7.26
N THR A 326 -12.75 9.11 8.42
CA THR A 326 -12.38 7.70 8.60
C THR A 326 -13.14 6.77 7.67
N ILE A 327 -14.47 6.91 7.61
CA ILE A 327 -15.33 6.08 6.75
C ILE A 327 -14.98 6.27 5.27
N SER A 328 -14.77 7.51 4.82
CA SER A 328 -14.35 7.77 3.44
C SER A 328 -12.97 7.19 3.13
N GLN A 329 -12.02 7.25 4.07
CA GLN A 329 -10.69 6.67 3.89
C GLN A 329 -10.76 5.15 3.75
N LEU A 330 -11.50 4.46 4.62
CA LEU A 330 -11.64 3.00 4.56
C LEU A 330 -12.36 2.53 3.29
N LEU A 331 -13.41 3.24 2.86
CA LEU A 331 -14.08 2.98 1.57
C LEU A 331 -13.10 3.10 0.39
N ARG A 332 -12.30 4.17 0.37
CA ARG A 332 -11.31 4.40 -0.71
C ARG A 332 -10.19 3.37 -0.68
N VAL A 333 -9.72 2.95 0.48
CA VAL A 333 -8.74 1.85 0.60
C VAL A 333 -9.34 0.56 0.04
N SER A 334 -10.57 0.22 0.41
CA SER A 334 -11.25 -0.96 -0.12
C SER A 334 -11.37 -0.89 -1.64
N GLN A 335 -11.86 0.23 -2.18
CA GLN A 335 -11.96 0.43 -3.62
C GLN A 335 -10.59 0.36 -4.31
N CYS A 336 -9.57 1.00 -3.75
CA CYS A 336 -8.20 0.97 -4.28
C CYS A 336 -7.70 -0.47 -4.41
N PHE A 337 -7.88 -1.26 -3.35
CA PHE A 337 -7.51 -2.67 -3.35
C PHE A 337 -8.20 -3.44 -4.47
N TRP A 338 -9.53 -3.37 -4.53
CA TRP A 338 -10.31 -4.15 -5.48
C TRP A 338 -10.08 -3.71 -6.94
N ASN A 339 -9.99 -2.41 -7.20
CA ASN A 339 -9.83 -1.89 -8.56
C ASN A 339 -8.40 -2.01 -9.09
N HIS A 340 -7.38 -1.81 -8.24
CA HIS A 340 -5.99 -1.70 -8.70
C HIS A 340 -5.10 -2.88 -8.30
N CYS A 341 -5.35 -3.50 -7.15
CA CYS A 341 -4.56 -4.66 -6.70
C CYS A 341 -5.17 -5.99 -7.16
N TYR A 342 -6.51 -6.10 -7.19
CA TYR A 342 -7.19 -7.33 -7.61
C TYR A 342 -7.54 -7.35 -9.11
N THR A 343 -8.36 -6.41 -9.59
CA THR A 343 -8.88 -6.45 -10.97
C THR A 343 -7.81 -6.23 -12.05
N GLN A 344 -6.69 -5.60 -11.70
CA GLN A 344 -5.47 -5.40 -12.49
C GLN A 344 -5.69 -5.33 -14.00
N GLU A 345 -5.76 -4.12 -14.54
CA GLU A 345 -5.65 -3.93 -15.98
C GLU A 345 -4.34 -4.54 -16.47
N GLN A 346 -4.41 -5.45 -17.45
CA GLN A 346 -3.24 -6.06 -18.04
C GLN A 346 -2.40 -4.95 -18.67
N CYS A 347 -1.32 -4.53 -18.01
CA CYS A 347 -0.31 -3.70 -18.62
C CYS A 347 0.48 -4.58 -19.61
N PRO A 348 0.32 -4.37 -20.93
CA PRO A 348 1.11 -5.11 -21.90
C PRO A 348 2.59 -4.84 -21.59
N ASN A 349 3.40 -5.90 -21.59
CA ASN A 349 4.84 -5.81 -21.33
C ASN A 349 5.25 -5.36 -19.92
N LEU A 350 4.44 -5.61 -18.87
CA LEU A 350 4.85 -5.31 -17.48
C LEU A 350 6.24 -5.90 -17.15
N LYS A 351 6.53 -7.12 -17.63
CA LYS A 351 7.84 -7.77 -17.46
C LYS A 351 9.00 -7.00 -18.07
N SER A 352 8.81 -6.27 -19.18
CA SER A 352 9.90 -5.48 -19.78
C SER A 352 10.19 -4.20 -19.00
N LYS A 353 9.24 -3.75 -18.16
CA LYS A 353 9.38 -2.56 -17.32
C LYS A 353 9.95 -2.86 -15.94
N MET A 354 10.09 -4.14 -15.58
CA MET A 354 10.59 -4.57 -14.28
C MET A 354 12.12 -4.57 -14.24
N VAL A 355 12.66 -4.34 -13.06
CA VAL A 355 14.10 -4.52 -12.80
C VAL A 355 14.35 -5.83 -12.07
N GLN A 356 15.54 -6.39 -12.30
CA GLN A 356 16.00 -7.54 -11.55
C GLN A 356 16.05 -7.20 -10.05
N GLU A 357 15.54 -8.11 -9.23
CA GLU A 357 15.57 -7.97 -7.78
C GLU A 357 17.01 -7.80 -7.29
N VAL A 358 17.19 -6.92 -6.30
CA VAL A 358 18.47 -6.76 -5.62
C VAL A 358 18.70 -7.95 -4.69
N ASP A 359 19.96 -8.38 -4.55
CA ASP A 359 20.33 -9.39 -3.57
C ASP A 359 20.10 -8.87 -2.14
N TYR A 360 18.95 -9.21 -1.58
CA TYR A 360 18.53 -8.83 -0.23
C TYR A 360 19.52 -9.31 0.84
N SER A 361 20.13 -10.48 0.66
CA SER A 361 21.08 -11.04 1.62
C SER A 361 22.39 -10.24 1.65
N ALA A 362 22.80 -9.71 0.49
CA ALA A 362 23.91 -8.78 0.41
C ALA A 362 23.59 -7.47 1.14
N LEU A 363 22.36 -6.93 1.03
CA LEU A 363 22.01 -5.70 1.73
C LEU A 363 22.01 -5.85 3.26
N ASP A 364 21.49 -6.95 3.78
CA ASP A 364 21.48 -7.23 5.22
C ASP A 364 22.90 -7.18 5.81
N SER A 365 23.91 -7.56 5.02
CA SER A 365 25.32 -7.48 5.44
C SER A 365 25.84 -6.05 5.64
N PHE A 366 25.23 -5.06 4.98
CA PHE A 366 25.60 -3.64 5.14
C PHE A 366 24.87 -2.96 6.29
N ILE A 367 23.76 -3.52 6.78
CA ILE A 367 22.98 -2.92 7.87
C ILE A 367 23.67 -3.20 9.21
N CYS A 368 23.95 -2.16 9.99
CA CYS A 368 24.55 -2.31 11.30
C CYS A 368 23.60 -3.05 12.27
N ASN A 369 24.11 -4.09 12.94
CA ASN A 369 23.37 -4.80 13.99
C ASN A 369 23.19 -4.01 15.31
N LYS A 370 23.68 -2.76 15.38
CA LYS A 370 23.54 -1.90 16.55
C LYS A 370 22.33 -1.00 16.38
N TYR A 371 21.32 -1.15 17.22
CA TYR A 371 20.10 -0.33 17.22
C TYR A 371 20.10 0.69 18.36
N SER A 372 19.46 1.84 18.18
CA SER A 372 19.34 2.85 19.22
C SER A 372 18.10 3.72 19.03
N VAL A 373 17.31 3.83 20.10
CA VAL A 373 16.15 4.73 20.18
C VAL A 373 16.51 6.21 20.08
N ALA A 374 17.77 6.58 20.33
CA ALA A 374 18.25 7.95 20.24
C ALA A 374 18.62 8.38 18.81
N ARG A 375 18.66 7.45 17.85
CA ARG A 375 18.99 7.81 16.47
C ARG A 375 17.79 8.45 15.77
N PRO A 376 18.02 9.54 15.00
CA PRO A 376 16.97 10.17 14.24
C PRO A 376 16.47 9.23 13.14
N CYS A 377 15.16 9.08 13.04
CA CYS A 377 14.48 8.36 11.98
C CYS A 377 13.76 9.36 11.06
N PRO A 378 13.94 9.30 9.73
CA PRO A 378 13.22 10.19 8.81
C PRO A 378 11.73 9.82 8.69
N ILE A 379 11.36 8.60 9.11
CA ILE A 379 9.96 8.16 9.18
C ILE A 379 9.43 8.45 10.58
N LYS A 380 8.32 9.19 10.63
CA LYS A 380 7.53 9.43 11.84
C LYS A 380 6.42 8.39 11.91
N PHE A 381 6.61 7.39 12.75
CA PHE A 381 5.59 6.40 13.05
C PHE A 381 4.56 7.00 14.01
N ALA A 382 3.29 6.79 13.72
CA ALA A 382 2.21 7.30 14.56
C ALA A 382 2.07 6.42 15.83
N SER A 383 2.60 6.98 16.91
CA SER A 383 2.36 6.79 18.35
C SER A 383 3.67 6.98 19.13
N LEU A 384 4.23 8.19 18.96
CA LEU A 384 5.17 8.88 19.83
C LEU A 384 4.66 10.30 20.07
#